data_AF-A0A4V2M897-F1
#
_entry.id   AF-A0A4V2M897-F1
#
_cell.length_a   1.000
_cell.length_b   1.000
_cell.length_c   1.000
_cell.angle_alpha   90.00
_cell.angle_beta   90.00
_cell.angle_gamma   90.00
#
_symmetry.space_group_name_H-M   'P 1'
#
loop_
_entity.id
_entity.type
_entity.pdbx_description
1 polymer ?
#
loop_
_entity_poly.entity_id
_entity_poly.type
_entity_poly.pdbx_seq_one_letter_code
_entity_poly.pdbx_strand_id
1 'polypeptide(L)'
;MIRLSGFVSDRQLRASPLYVEYCSAAMFRAVSVSFPDEPGYVSRLMLWRGPGRDFDERDRLMLTLLRPHLYAAYRTAERRRRSSTALTSRQLELLQYPGIHELGAVPNGAGWSR
;
A
#
# COMPACT_ATOMS: atom_id res chain seq x y z
N MET A 1 8.71 8.70 -11.82
CA MET A 1 7.62 9.31 -11.02
C MET A 1 6.38 9.44 -11.90
N ILE A 2 5.21 9.02 -11.42
CA ILE A 2 3.97 8.90 -12.22
C ILE A 2 2.87 9.80 -11.64
N ARG A 3 2.15 10.54 -12.48
CA ARG A 3 0.95 11.33 -12.13
C ARG A 3 -0.31 10.65 -12.64
N LEU A 4 -1.38 10.64 -11.86
CA LEU A 4 -2.64 9.97 -12.23
C LEU A 4 -3.32 10.59 -13.46
N SER A 5 -3.29 11.92 -13.57
CA SER A 5 -3.82 12.67 -14.72
C SER A 5 -3.12 12.38 -16.05
N GLY A 6 -1.90 11.82 -16.00
CA GLY A 6 -1.22 11.33 -17.19
C GLY A 6 -1.78 10.00 -17.72
N PHE A 7 -2.65 9.34 -16.97
CA PHE A 7 -3.25 8.04 -17.31
C PHE A 7 -4.77 8.09 -17.42
N VAL A 8 -5.43 8.89 -16.57
CA VAL A 8 -6.90 8.98 -16.50
C VAL A 8 -7.30 10.46 -16.39
N SER A 9 -8.24 10.90 -17.23
CA SER A 9 -8.79 12.25 -17.14
C SER A 9 -9.72 12.42 -15.94
N ASP A 10 -9.92 13.65 -15.47
CA ASP A 10 -10.79 13.95 -14.32
C ASP A 10 -12.22 13.42 -14.51
N ARG A 11 -12.74 13.52 -15.73
CA ARG A 11 -14.08 13.03 -16.06
C ARG A 11 -14.14 11.50 -15.95
N GLN A 12 -13.15 10.80 -16.50
CA GLN A 12 -13.08 9.34 -16.44
C GLN A 12 -12.88 8.86 -15.00
N LEU A 13 -12.04 9.55 -14.23
CA LEU A 13 -11.83 9.22 -12.82
C LEU A 13 -13.13 9.35 -12.02
N ARG A 14 -13.85 10.47 -12.16
CA ARG A 14 -15.14 10.69 -11.47
C ARG A 14 -16.22 9.66 -11.83
N ALA A 15 -16.17 9.14 -13.05
CA ALA A 15 -17.10 8.11 -13.52
C ALA A 15 -16.69 6.68 -13.10
N SER A 16 -15.51 6.50 -12.50
CA SER A 16 -15.03 5.20 -12.06
C SER A 16 -15.66 4.79 -10.72
N PRO A 17 -16.05 3.51 -10.54
CA PRO A 17 -16.48 2.98 -9.24
C PRO A 17 -15.43 3.20 -8.15
N LEU A 18 -14.13 3.12 -8.49
CA LEU A 18 -13.03 3.42 -7.58
C LEU A 18 -13.17 4.81 -6.95
N TYR A 19 -13.57 5.80 -7.74
CA TYR A 19 -13.69 7.16 -7.24
C TYR A 19 -14.89 7.33 -6.31
N VAL A 20 -16.02 6.69 -6.64
CA VAL A 20 -17.25 6.76 -5.84
C VAL A 20 -17.09 6.04 -4.50
N GLU A 21 -16.43 4.89 -4.50
CA GLU A 21 -16.34 4.02 -3.33
C GLU A 21 -15.13 4.32 -2.43
N TYR A 22 -14.02 4.76 -3.00
CA TYR A 22 -12.74 4.85 -2.29
C TYR A 22 -12.16 6.27 -2.23
N CYS A 23 -12.39 7.11 -3.23
CA CYS A 23 -11.78 8.44 -3.24
C CYS A 23 -12.62 9.45 -2.45
N SER A 24 -12.00 10.07 -1.44
CA SER A 24 -12.57 11.28 -0.86
C SER A 24 -12.35 12.48 -1.78
N ALA A 25 -13.08 13.57 -1.54
CA ALA A 25 -12.88 14.83 -2.26
C ALA A 25 -11.45 15.42 -2.14
N ALA A 26 -10.59 14.89 -1.27
CA ALA A 26 -9.18 15.27 -1.18
C ALA A 26 -8.25 14.51 -2.15
N MET A 27 -8.77 13.51 -2.89
CA MET A 27 -7.97 12.54 -3.67
C MET A 27 -8.12 12.73 -5.20
N PHE A 28 -8.21 13.98 -5.67
CA PHE A 28 -8.38 14.28 -7.11
C PHE A 28 -7.07 14.23 -7.90
N ARG A 29 -6.01 14.76 -7.30
CA ARG A 29 -4.70 14.82 -7.93
C ARG A 29 -3.79 13.86 -7.20
N ALA A 30 -3.09 13.03 -7.95
CA ALA A 30 -2.17 12.08 -7.35
C ALA A 30 -0.85 12.03 -8.12
N VAL A 31 0.24 11.99 -7.36
CA VAL A 31 1.57 11.68 -7.86
C VAL A 31 2.21 10.62 -6.97
N SER A 32 3.01 9.75 -7.57
CA SER A 32 3.69 8.70 -6.81
C SER A 32 5.19 8.68 -7.00
N VAL A 33 5.88 8.45 -5.89
CA VAL A 33 7.31 8.20 -5.84
C VAL A 33 7.53 6.72 -5.53
N SER A 34 8.13 5.97 -6.46
CA SER A 34 8.48 4.57 -6.25
C SER A 34 9.85 4.45 -5.57
N PHE A 35 9.95 3.52 -4.64
CA PHE A 35 11.18 3.19 -3.93
C PHE A 35 11.78 1.89 -4.46
N PRO A 36 13.11 1.72 -4.37
CA PRO A 36 13.73 0.42 -4.63
C PRO A 36 13.32 -0.56 -3.53
N ASP A 37 12.76 -1.69 -3.94
CA ASP A 37 12.22 -2.74 -3.09
C ASP A 37 12.74 -4.12 -3.52
N GLU A 38 12.51 -5.11 -2.67
CA GLU A 38 12.84 -6.51 -2.94
C GLU A 38 12.05 -7.04 -4.17
N PRO A 39 12.61 -7.98 -4.94
CA PRO A 39 11.90 -8.60 -6.05
C PRO A 39 10.54 -9.14 -5.61
N GLY A 40 9.49 -8.80 -6.36
CA GLY A 40 8.10 -9.17 -6.04
C GLY A 40 7.32 -8.14 -5.21
N TYR A 41 7.99 -7.10 -4.70
CA TYR A 41 7.36 -6.01 -3.95
C TYR A 41 7.57 -4.66 -4.63
N VAL A 42 6.57 -3.78 -4.54
CA VAL A 42 6.64 -2.41 -5.05
C VAL A 42 6.11 -1.44 -4.00
N SER A 43 7.03 -0.82 -3.26
CA SER A 43 6.71 0.31 -2.38
C SER A 43 6.66 1.60 -3.17
N ARG A 44 5.52 2.29 -3.07
CA ARG A 44 5.37 3.66 -3.56
C ARG A 44 4.74 4.52 -2.49
N LEU A 45 5.23 5.75 -2.38
CA LEU A 45 4.54 6.80 -1.66
C LEU A 45 3.54 7.48 -2.60
N MET A 46 2.26 7.50 -2.20
CA MET A 46 1.20 8.23 -2.89
C MET A 46 0.99 9.58 -2.22
N LEU A 47 1.07 10.64 -3.01
CA LEU A 47 0.81 12.01 -2.59
C LEU A 47 -0.47 12.47 -3.26
N TRP A 48 -1.43 12.90 -2.45
CA TRP A 48 -2.74 13.34 -2.90
C TRP A 48 -2.87 14.86 -2.73
N ARG A 49 -3.63 15.48 -3.63
CA ARG A 49 -4.03 16.89 -3.51
C ARG A 49 -5.51 16.99 -3.90
N GLY A 50 -6.21 17.87 -3.18
CA GLY A 50 -7.61 18.18 -3.43
C GLY A 50 -7.85 18.83 -4.80
N PRO A 51 -9.10 19.25 -5.08
CA PRO A 51 -9.44 19.87 -6.35
C PRO A 51 -8.62 21.15 -6.58
N GLY A 52 -8.25 21.41 -7.84
CA GLY A 52 -7.42 22.55 -8.23
C GLY A 52 -6.22 22.16 -9.08
N ARG A 53 -5.12 22.92 -8.96
CA ARG A 53 -3.91 22.74 -9.79
C ARG A 53 -3.32 21.34 -9.59
N ASP A 54 -3.05 20.68 -10.70
CA ASP A 54 -2.36 19.39 -10.70
C ASP A 54 -0.88 19.55 -10.33
N PHE A 55 -0.18 18.42 -10.15
CA PHE A 55 1.27 18.40 -9.99
C PHE A 55 1.94 18.83 -11.31
N ASP A 56 2.76 19.87 -11.21
CA ASP A 56 3.50 20.44 -12.34
C ASP A 56 4.97 19.96 -12.36
N GLU A 57 5.76 20.45 -13.31
CA GLU A 57 7.16 20.05 -13.44
C GLU A 57 8.02 20.48 -12.26
N ARG A 58 7.69 21.60 -11.61
CA ARG A 58 8.37 22.07 -10.40
C ARG A 58 8.14 21.08 -9.25
N ASP A 59 6.89 20.64 -9.08
CA ASP A 59 6.54 19.60 -8.10
C ASP A 59 7.33 18.31 -8.39
N ARG A 60 7.50 17.94 -9.67
CA ARG A 60 8.30 16.76 -10.05
C ARG A 60 9.77 16.91 -9.75
N LEU A 61 10.36 18.06 -10.04
CA LEU A 61 11.75 18.33 -9.74
C LEU A 61 11.98 18.26 -8.23
N MET A 62 11.12 18.90 -7.44
CA MET A 62 11.19 18.87 -5.99
C MET A 62 11.10 17.44 -5.45
N LEU A 63 10.14 16.63 -5.92
CA LEU A 63 10.02 15.24 -5.49
C LEU A 63 11.18 14.36 -5.95
N THR A 64 11.82 14.69 -7.07
CA THR A 64 13.03 14.02 -7.54
C THR A 64 14.20 14.29 -6.58
N LEU A 65 14.38 15.55 -6.18
CA LEU A 65 15.40 15.94 -5.19
C LEU A 65 15.12 15.36 -3.80
N LEU A 66 13.84 15.30 -3.40
CA LEU A 66 13.44 14.75 -2.10
C LEU A 66 13.43 13.22 -2.06
N ARG A 67 13.45 12.53 -3.20
CA ARG A 67 13.35 11.06 -3.29
C ARG A 67 14.29 10.31 -2.34
N PRO A 68 15.61 10.60 -2.24
CA PRO A 68 16.48 9.90 -1.30
C PRO A 68 16.08 10.11 0.16
N HIS A 69 15.62 11.31 0.52
CA HIS A 69 15.19 11.64 1.89
C HIS A 69 13.86 10.97 2.25
N LEU A 70 12.90 10.94 1.31
CA LEU A 70 11.64 10.22 1.47
C LEU A 70 11.88 8.72 1.65
N TYR A 71 12.82 8.16 0.90
CA TYR A 71 13.19 6.76 1.04
C TYR A 71 13.84 6.45 2.40
N ALA A 72 14.76 7.30 2.86
CA ALA A 72 15.39 7.14 4.18
C ALA A 72 14.36 7.23 5.33
N ALA A 73 13.41 8.16 5.24
CA ALA A 73 12.31 8.28 6.19
C ALA A 73 11.41 7.04 6.17
N TYR A 74 11.03 6.55 4.98
CA TYR A 74 10.26 5.32 4.80
C TYR A 74 10.97 4.12 5.45
N ARG A 75 12.26 3.91 5.14
CA ARG A 75 13.05 2.81 5.73
C ARG A 75 13.14 2.90 7.26
N THR A 76 13.23 4.11 7.80
CA THR A 76 13.26 4.34 9.25
C THR A 76 11.91 3.96 9.89
N ALA A 77 10.80 4.36 9.27
CA ALA A 77 9.46 4.00 9.73
C ALA A 77 9.23 2.48 9.66
N GLU A 78 9.66 1.83 8.57
CA GLU A 78 9.56 0.38 8.39
C GLU A 78 10.38 -0.39 9.44
N ARG A 79 11.60 0.06 9.75
CA ARG A 79 12.40 -0.54 10.83
C ARG A 79 11.68 -0.48 12.17
N ARG A 80 11.07 0.67 12.50
CA ARG A 80 10.29 0.84 13.74
C ARG A 80 9.07 -0.09 13.80
N ARG A 81 8.40 -0.29 12.66
CA ARG A 81 7.25 -1.22 12.54
C ARG A 81 7.67 -2.68 12.72
N ARG A 82 8.86 -3.06 12.24
CA ARG A 82 9.38 -4.43 12.33
C ARG A 82 10.02 -4.73 13.68
N SER A 83 10.58 -3.73 14.35
CA SER A 83 11.21 -3.90 15.66
C SER A 83 10.24 -4.29 16.79
N SER A 84 8.93 -4.18 16.58
CA SER A 84 7.93 -4.59 17.58
C SER A 84 7.67 -6.10 17.63
N THR A 85 8.25 -6.90 16.72
CA THR A 85 7.95 -8.33 16.61
C THR A 85 9.21 -9.16 16.73
N ALA A 86 9.88 -9.10 17.89
CA ALA A 86 10.87 -10.09 18.25
C ALA A 86 10.14 -11.41 18.57
N LEU A 87 9.87 -12.21 17.55
CA LEU A 87 9.33 -13.55 17.73
C LEU A 87 10.36 -14.37 18.52
N THR A 88 9.92 -14.99 19.60
CA THR A 88 10.74 -15.96 20.32
C THR A 88 11.02 -17.17 19.42
N SER A 89 12.10 -17.92 19.69
CA SER A 89 12.44 -19.13 18.92
C SER A 89 11.27 -20.09 18.79
N ARG A 90 10.42 -20.20 19.85
CA ARG A 90 9.23 -21.06 19.83
C ARG A 90 8.13 -20.56 18.90
N GLN A 91 7.92 -19.25 18.78
CA GLN A 91 6.92 -18.69 17.87
C GLN A 91 7.34 -18.84 16.41
N LEU A 92 8.66 -18.73 16.12
CA LEU A 92 9.21 -19.01 14.80
C LEU A 92 9.09 -20.48 14.41
N GLU A 93 9.30 -21.39 15.36
CA GLU A 93 9.13 -22.83 15.16
C GLU A 93 7.68 -23.19 14.81
N LEU A 94 6.70 -22.55 15.48
CA LEU A 94 5.28 -22.73 15.17
C LEU A 94 4.96 -22.28 13.74
N LEU A 95 5.44 -21.11 13.31
CA LEU A 95 5.21 -20.59 11.94
C LEU A 95 5.82 -21.45 10.83
N GLN A 96 6.90 -22.16 11.13
CA GLN A 96 7.56 -23.08 10.19
C GLN A 96 6.96 -24.48 10.21
N TYR A 97 6.04 -24.76 11.13
CA TYR A 97 5.40 -26.05 11.22
C TYR A 97 4.39 -26.20 10.05
N PRO A 98 4.51 -27.25 9.22
CA PRO A 98 3.70 -27.41 8.01
C PRO A 98 2.19 -27.59 8.28
N GLY A 99 1.76 -27.72 9.54
CA GLY A 99 0.38 -27.96 9.95
C GLY A 99 -0.51 -26.72 10.16
N ILE A 100 -0.02 -25.48 10.04
CA ILE A 100 -0.88 -24.29 10.25
C ILE A 100 -1.88 -24.08 9.11
N HIS A 101 -1.67 -24.70 7.94
CA HIS A 101 -2.64 -24.69 6.85
C HIS A 101 -3.90 -25.57 7.10
N GLU A 102 -3.90 -26.46 8.09
CA GLU A 102 -5.02 -27.41 8.33
C GLU A 102 -5.97 -27.02 9.46
N LEU A 103 -5.64 -26.07 10.34
CA LEU A 103 -6.50 -25.70 11.48
C LEU A 103 -7.66 -24.73 11.12
N GLY A 104 -7.90 -24.49 9.82
CA GLY A 104 -9.07 -23.78 9.32
C GLY A 104 -10.25 -24.69 8.93
N ALA A 105 -10.07 -26.01 8.93
CA ALA A 105 -11.16 -26.93 8.65
C ALA A 105 -12.00 -27.17 9.91
N VAL A 106 -12.99 -26.30 10.14
CA VAL A 106 -14.15 -26.65 10.96
C VAL A 106 -14.75 -27.94 10.38
N PRO A 107 -14.80 -29.06 11.12
CA PRO A 107 -15.49 -30.23 10.63
C PRO A 107 -16.97 -29.89 10.61
N ASN A 108 -17.52 -29.75 9.41
CA ASN A 108 -18.96 -29.64 9.18
C ASN A 108 -19.57 -31.00 9.51
N GLY A 109 -19.86 -31.20 10.80
CA GLY A 109 -20.55 -32.37 11.31
C GLY A 109 -21.99 -32.35 10.85
N ALA A 110 -22.29 -33.16 9.84
CA ALA A 110 -23.64 -33.52 9.46
C ALA A 110 -24.39 -34.18 10.63
N GLY A 111 -25.67 -33.81 10.77
CA GLY A 111 -26.73 -34.71 11.21
C GLY A 111 -26.86 -34.97 12.71
N TRP A 112 -27.79 -34.25 13.34
CA TRP A 112 -28.70 -34.88 14.29
C TRP A 112 -30.13 -34.62 13.83
N SER A 113 -30.73 -35.67 13.29
CA SER A 113 -32.17 -35.81 13.13
C SER A 113 -32.82 -35.98 14.51
N ARG A 114 -33.86 -35.19 14.77
CA ARG A 114 -35.11 -35.70 15.31
C ARG A 114 -36.26 -34.78 14.92
#